data_AF-A0A942BWE0-F1
#
_entry.id   AF-A0A942BWE0-F1
#
_cell.length_a   1.000
_cell.length_b   1.000
_cell.length_c   1.000
_cell.angle_alpha   90.00
_cell.angle_beta   90.00
_cell.angle_gamma   90.00
#
_symmetry.space_group_name_H-M   'P 1'
#
loop_
_entity.id
_entity.type
_entity.pdbx_description
1 polymer ?
#
loop_
_entity_poly.entity_id
_entity_poly.type
_entity_poly.pdbx_seq_one_letter_code
_entity_poly.pdbx_strand_id
1 'polypeptide(L)'
;MSPKEHNKLAGIFLMVHGGIQAVILAFLALIYLAMGGAMFAAAGREGAVVGLVFVLIVAIVVGIALVFTLPQIIGGLKMIREKPSARTWGIIGSIIACLSFPLGTAVGVYGLWFLFGDLGKWFYLQGGNQIAFQNHPPQPPPNSWQ
;
A
#
# COMPACT_ATOMS: atom_id res chain seq x y z
N MET A 1 17.65 -15.63 6.01
CA MET A 1 17.52 -14.18 5.84
C MET A 1 17.24 -13.54 7.19
N SER A 2 17.83 -12.39 7.47
CA SER A 2 17.59 -11.60 8.69
C SER A 2 16.21 -10.92 8.66
N PRO A 3 15.63 -10.50 9.81
CA PRO A 3 14.37 -9.75 9.82
C PRO A 3 14.40 -8.49 8.94
N LYS A 4 15.55 -7.81 8.90
CA LYS A 4 15.77 -6.63 8.06
C LYS A 4 15.75 -6.96 6.57
N GLU A 5 16.32 -8.09 6.16
CA GLU A 5 16.28 -8.55 4.78
C GLU A 5 14.85 -8.90 4.34
N HIS A 6 14.11 -9.62 5.19
CA HIS A 6 12.71 -9.94 4.94
C HIS A 6 11.84 -8.68 4.82
N ASN A 7 12.04 -7.70 5.72
CA ASN A 7 11.38 -6.41 5.65
C ASN A 7 11.68 -5.67 4.35
N LYS A 8 12.96 -5.56 3.99
CA LYS A 8 13.39 -4.89 2.75
C LYS A 8 12.81 -5.58 1.52
N LEU A 9 12.81 -6.92 1.49
CA LEU A 9 12.27 -7.70 0.37
C LEU A 9 10.75 -7.53 0.23
N ALA A 10 10.00 -7.63 1.32
CA ALA A 10 8.56 -7.38 1.32
C ALA A 10 8.23 -5.94 0.88
N GLY A 11 9.03 -4.97 1.33
CA GLY A 11 8.90 -3.58 0.89
C GLY A 11 9.17 -3.37 -0.61
N ILE A 12 10.20 -4.04 -1.16
CA ILE A 12 10.50 -4.02 -2.60
C ILE A 12 9.34 -4.64 -3.37
N PHE A 13 8.81 -5.79 -2.94
CA PHE A 13 7.68 -6.43 -3.61
C PHE A 13 6.45 -5.53 -3.69
N LEU A 14 6.09 -4.85 -2.59
CA LEU A 14 5.01 -3.88 -2.58
C LEU A 14 5.28 -2.70 -3.52
N MET A 15 6.52 -2.19 -3.54
CA MET A 15 6.89 -1.07 -4.40
C MET A 15 6.91 -1.43 -5.88
N VAL A 16 7.38 -2.63 -6.23
CA VAL A 16 7.39 -3.14 -7.60
C VAL A 16 5.97 -3.42 -8.08
N HIS A 17 5.15 -4.11 -7.28
CA HIS A 17 3.76 -4.40 -7.65
C HIS A 17 2.94 -3.11 -7.84
N GLY A 18 3.00 -2.19 -6.85
CA GLY A 18 2.35 -0.88 -6.96
C GLY A 18 2.91 -0.03 -8.09
N GLY A 19 4.22 -0.10 -8.36
CA GLY A 19 4.86 0.60 -9.46
C GLY A 19 4.40 0.11 -10.84
N ILE A 20 4.34 -1.21 -11.04
CA ILE A 20 3.80 -1.82 -12.27
C ILE A 20 2.34 -1.38 -12.47
N GLN A 21 1.53 -1.44 -11.41
CA GLN A 21 0.14 -0.99 -11.45
C GLN A 21 0.02 0.49 -11.83
N ALA A 22 0.86 1.35 -11.26
CA ALA A 22 0.90 2.78 -11.57
C ALA A 22 1.28 3.05 -13.05
N VAL A 23 2.28 2.33 -13.57
CA VAL A 23 2.73 2.48 -14.97
C VAL A 23 1.63 2.03 -15.93
N ILE A 24 1.00 0.88 -15.69
CA ILE A 24 -0.12 0.39 -16.50
C ILE A 24 -1.27 1.41 -16.46
N LEU A 25 -1.62 1.91 -15.28
CA LEU A 25 -2.67 2.92 -15.12
C LEU A 25 -2.34 4.20 -15.90
N ALA A 26 -1.10 4.71 -15.78
CA ALA A 26 -0.67 5.91 -16.49
C ALA A 26 -0.73 5.73 -18.01
N PHE A 27 -0.31 4.57 -18.52
CA PHE A 27 -0.36 4.25 -19.94
C PHE A 27 -1.80 4.17 -20.45
N LEU A 28 -2.70 3.48 -19.73
CA LEU A 28 -4.11 3.42 -20.09
C LEU A 28 -4.77 4.80 -20.03
N ALA A 29 -4.52 5.57 -18.97
CA ALA A 29 -5.04 6.93 -18.85
C ALA A 29 -4.60 7.81 -20.02
N LEU A 30 -3.33 7.72 -20.44
CA LEU A 30 -2.83 8.45 -21.60
C LEU A 30 -3.58 8.09 -22.89
N ILE A 31 -3.80 6.80 -23.16
CA ILE A 31 -4.53 6.35 -24.35
C ILE A 31 -5.96 6.89 -24.34
N TYR A 32 -6.69 6.71 -23.24
CA TYR A 32 -8.09 7.12 -23.18
C TYR A 32 -8.26 8.64 -23.15
N LEU A 33 -7.34 9.39 -22.54
CA LEU A 33 -7.33 10.85 -22.62
C LEU A 33 -7.02 11.33 -24.03
N ALA A 34 -6.10 10.69 -24.75
CA ALA A 34 -5.82 11.02 -26.14
C ALA A 34 -7.04 10.75 -27.04
N MET A 35 -7.69 9.59 -26.88
CA MET A 35 -8.93 9.26 -27.60
C MET A 35 -10.08 10.22 -27.27
N GLY A 36 -10.33 10.47 -25.99
CA GLY A 36 -11.37 11.39 -25.53
C GLY A 36 -11.12 12.82 -25.99
N GLY A 37 -9.88 13.28 -25.92
CA GLY A 37 -9.47 14.60 -26.41
C GLY A 37 -9.63 14.75 -27.93
N ALA A 38 -9.25 13.72 -28.71
CA ALA A 38 -9.43 13.71 -30.16
C ALA A 38 -10.92 13.78 -30.55
N MET A 39 -11.78 12.99 -29.88
CA MET A 39 -13.23 13.01 -30.09
C MET A 39 -13.84 14.36 -29.72
N PHE A 40 -13.36 14.96 -28.62
CA PHE A 40 -13.81 16.28 -28.19
C PHE A 40 -13.47 17.37 -29.21
N ALA A 41 -12.28 17.31 -29.80
CA ALA A 41 -11.80 18.33 -30.74
C ALA A 41 -12.38 18.18 -32.17
N ALA A 42 -12.67 16.95 -32.62
CA ALA A 42 -12.90 16.68 -34.05
C ALA A 42 -14.36 16.36 -34.43
N ALA A 43 -15.24 15.98 -33.50
CA ALA A 43 -16.51 15.31 -33.85
C ALA A 43 -17.79 16.14 -33.60
N GLY A 44 -17.70 17.47 -33.61
CA GLY A 44 -18.86 18.37 -33.44
C GLY A 44 -19.53 18.21 -32.07
N ARG A 45 -20.81 18.63 -31.93
CA ARG A 45 -21.49 18.65 -30.61
C ARG A 45 -21.66 17.26 -29.99
N GLU A 46 -21.95 16.25 -30.80
CA GLU A 46 -22.11 14.86 -30.34
C GLU A 46 -20.76 14.25 -29.93
N GLY A 47 -19.72 14.50 -30.73
CA GLY A 47 -18.34 14.13 -30.41
C GLY A 47 -17.80 14.74 -29.13
N ALA A 48 -18.13 16.02 -28.89
CA ALA A 48 -17.77 16.72 -27.66
C ALA A 48 -18.38 16.07 -26.41
N VAL A 49 -19.65 15.66 -26.47
CA VAL A 49 -20.31 14.95 -25.37
C VAL A 49 -19.65 13.61 -25.10
N VAL A 50 -19.39 12.82 -26.15
CA VAL A 50 -18.72 11.52 -26.02
C VAL A 50 -17.30 11.68 -25.46
N GLY A 51 -16.52 12.65 -25.97
CA GLY A 51 -15.17 12.94 -25.50
C GLY A 51 -15.14 13.32 -24.01
N LEU A 52 -16.09 14.14 -23.56
CA LEU A 52 -16.23 14.52 -22.15
C LEU A 52 -16.52 13.30 -21.26
N VAL A 53 -17.41 12.41 -21.70
CA VAL A 53 -17.73 11.17 -20.96
C VAL A 53 -16.50 10.29 -20.82
N PHE A 54 -15.69 10.15 -21.87
CA PHE A 54 -14.42 9.39 -21.80
C PHE A 54 -13.46 9.98 -20.77
N VAL A 55 -13.25 11.31 -20.78
CA VAL A 55 -12.38 11.99 -19.81
C VAL A 55 -12.90 11.78 -18.38
N LEU A 56 -14.20 11.89 -18.16
CA LEU A 56 -14.81 11.69 -16.84
C LEU A 56 -14.61 10.25 -16.34
N ILE A 57 -14.84 9.26 -17.20
CA ILE A 57 -14.62 7.84 -16.86
C ILE A 57 -13.16 7.61 -16.49
N VAL A 58 -12.21 8.15 -17.26
CA VAL A 58 -10.78 8.04 -16.94
C VAL A 58 -10.46 8.66 -15.59
N ALA A 59 -10.99 9.86 -15.31
CA ALA A 59 -10.77 10.52 -14.02
C ALA A 59 -11.27 9.68 -12.84
N ILE A 60 -12.45 9.06 -12.97
CA ILE A 60 -13.02 8.18 -11.95
C ILE A 60 -12.16 6.91 -11.79
N VAL A 61 -11.80 6.26 -12.90
CA VAL A 61 -10.97 5.04 -12.88
C VAL A 61 -9.60 5.31 -12.27
N VAL A 62 -8.95 6.41 -12.62
CA VAL A 62 -7.68 6.83 -12.03
C VAL A 62 -7.85 7.12 -10.53
N GLY A 63 -8.90 7.84 -10.14
CA GLY A 63 -9.19 8.12 -8.74
C GLY A 63 -9.33 6.84 -7.90
N ILE A 64 -10.10 5.88 -8.39
CA ILE A 64 -10.28 4.57 -7.73
C ILE A 64 -8.95 3.81 -7.70
N ALA A 65 -8.24 3.73 -8.83
CA ALA A 65 -6.99 2.99 -8.93
C ALA A 65 -5.89 3.55 -8.00
N LEU A 66 -5.84 4.86 -7.78
CA LEU A 66 -4.93 5.49 -6.82
C LEU A 66 -5.17 5.02 -5.38
N VAL A 67 -6.41 4.75 -4.98
CA VAL A 67 -6.74 4.21 -3.65
C VAL A 67 -6.11 2.84 -3.42
N PHE A 68 -6.01 2.01 -4.46
CA PHE A 68 -5.33 0.71 -4.39
C PHE A 68 -3.81 0.83 -4.55
N THR A 69 -3.33 1.77 -5.37
CA THR A 69 -1.92 1.83 -5.74
C THR A 69 -1.07 2.56 -4.68
N LEU A 70 -1.57 3.67 -4.13
CA LEU A 70 -0.81 4.52 -3.21
C LEU A 70 -0.41 3.81 -1.92
N PRO A 71 -1.30 3.06 -1.22
CA PRO A 71 -0.91 2.41 0.03
C PRO A 71 0.18 1.36 -0.17
N GLN A 72 0.21 0.66 -1.31
CA GLN A 72 1.27 -0.29 -1.63
C GLN A 72 2.62 0.40 -1.79
N ILE A 73 2.69 1.49 -2.55
CA ILE A 73 3.92 2.27 -2.75
C ILE A 73 4.39 2.90 -1.44
N ILE A 74 3.46 3.50 -0.68
CA ILE A 74 3.77 4.11 0.63
C ILE A 74 4.26 3.05 1.62
N GLY A 75 3.59 1.89 1.67
CA GLY A 75 3.99 0.74 2.47
C GLY A 75 5.39 0.26 2.12
N GLY A 76 5.64 0.01 0.83
CA GLY A 76 6.94 -0.40 0.33
C GLY A 76 8.07 0.57 0.68
N LEU A 77 7.86 1.87 0.43
CA LEU A 77 8.85 2.91 0.74
C LEU A 77 9.13 3.03 2.24
N LYS A 78 8.09 2.99 3.08
CA LYS A 78 8.25 3.08 4.53
C LYS A 78 8.95 1.83 5.09
N MET A 79 8.63 0.64 4.58
CA MET A 79 9.29 -0.61 4.94
C MET A 79 10.77 -0.58 4.61
N ILE A 80 11.13 -0.22 3.36
CA ILE A 80 12.54 -0.11 2.93
C ILE A 80 13.33 0.89 3.79
N ARG A 81 12.68 1.99 4.21
CA ARG A 81 13.29 3.05 5.04
C ARG A 81 13.12 2.85 6.55
N GLU A 82 12.58 1.71 6.99
CA GLU A 82 12.43 1.33 8.41
C GLU A 82 11.71 2.41 9.25
N LYS A 83 10.69 3.07 8.67
CA LYS A 83 9.98 4.17 9.35
C LYS A 83 9.03 3.67 10.45
N PRO A 84 8.69 4.47 11.48
CA PRO A 84 7.86 4.04 12.62
C PRO A 84 6.43 3.60 12.24
N SER A 85 5.91 4.02 11.09
CA SER A 85 4.61 3.57 10.56
C SER A 85 4.72 2.52 9.45
N ALA A 86 5.91 1.97 9.20
CA ALA A 86 6.15 1.01 8.13
C ALA A 86 5.29 -0.24 8.26
N ARG A 87 5.14 -0.77 9.49
CA ARG A 87 4.35 -1.98 9.72
C ARG A 87 2.88 -1.81 9.31
N THR A 88 2.23 -0.72 9.74
CA THR A 88 0.82 -0.48 9.43
C THR A 88 0.59 -0.31 7.93
N TRP A 89 1.42 0.51 7.27
CA TRP A 89 1.31 0.72 5.83
C TRP A 89 1.70 -0.53 5.03
N GLY A 90 2.64 -1.33 5.53
CA GLY A 90 2.99 -2.63 4.96
C GLY A 90 1.81 -3.61 4.99
N ILE A 91 1.12 -3.71 6.13
CA ILE A 91 -0.06 -4.60 6.26
C ILE A 91 -1.17 -4.15 5.31
N ILE A 92 -1.49 -2.85 5.28
CA ILE A 92 -2.51 -2.29 4.38
C ILE A 92 -2.13 -2.57 2.91
N GLY A 93 -0.88 -2.27 2.54
CA GLY A 93 -0.36 -2.52 1.21
C GLY A 93 -0.44 -4.00 0.82
N SER A 94 -0.10 -4.91 1.73
CA SER A 94 -0.15 -6.35 1.47
C SER A 94 -1.57 -6.89 1.33
N ILE A 95 -2.54 -6.42 2.12
CA ILE A 95 -3.97 -6.80 1.96
C ILE A 95 -4.48 -6.35 0.59
N ILE A 96 -4.17 -5.11 0.20
CA ILE A 96 -4.57 -4.58 -1.10
C ILE A 96 -3.90 -5.36 -2.23
N ALA A 97 -2.61 -5.69 -2.10
CA ALA A 97 -1.92 -6.53 -3.07
C ALA A 97 -2.60 -7.90 -3.25
N CYS A 98 -3.12 -8.50 -2.18
CA CYS A 98 -3.83 -9.78 -2.25
C CYS A 98 -5.05 -9.78 -3.18
N LEU A 99 -5.66 -8.62 -3.46
CA LEU A 99 -6.80 -8.49 -4.37
C LEU A 99 -6.43 -8.68 -5.85
N SER A 100 -5.14 -8.69 -6.17
CA SER A 100 -4.61 -8.86 -7.53
C SER A 100 -3.99 -10.26 -7.69
N PHE A 101 -4.64 -11.13 -8.46
CA PHE A 101 -4.18 -12.51 -8.67
C PHE A 101 -3.47 -12.69 -10.02
N PRO A 102 -2.37 -13.48 -10.12
CA PRO A 102 -1.70 -14.22 -9.04
C PRO A 102 -0.55 -13.45 -8.36
N LEU A 103 0.03 -12.47 -9.03
CA LEU A 103 1.26 -11.82 -8.57
C LEU A 103 1.06 -10.99 -7.30
N GLY A 104 -0.02 -10.22 -7.21
CA GLY A 104 -0.33 -9.43 -6.03
C GLY A 104 -0.62 -10.30 -4.82
N THR A 105 -1.29 -11.44 -4.98
CA THR A 105 -1.48 -12.44 -3.92
C THR A 105 -0.16 -12.97 -3.40
N ALA A 106 0.79 -13.32 -4.28
CA ALA A 106 2.12 -13.76 -3.82
C ALA A 106 2.85 -12.67 -3.00
N VAL A 107 2.84 -11.43 -3.49
CA VAL A 107 3.41 -10.26 -2.78
C VAL A 107 2.73 -10.02 -1.44
N GLY A 108 1.39 -10.02 -1.44
CA GLY A 108 0.57 -9.77 -0.27
C GLY A 108 0.74 -10.83 0.80
N VAL A 109 0.64 -12.11 0.43
CA VAL A 109 0.83 -13.24 1.35
C VAL A 109 2.23 -13.21 1.96
N TYR A 110 3.27 -12.96 1.17
CA TYR A 110 4.64 -12.84 1.69
C TYR A 110 4.77 -11.71 2.70
N GLY A 111 4.22 -10.53 2.40
CA GLY A 111 4.24 -9.39 3.30
C GLY A 111 3.47 -9.64 4.60
N LEU A 112 2.26 -10.22 4.53
CA LEU A 112 1.45 -10.53 5.71
C LEU A 112 2.10 -11.62 6.57
N TRP A 113 2.66 -12.66 5.95
CA TRP A 113 3.41 -13.70 6.65
C TRP A 113 4.57 -13.10 7.46
N PHE A 114 5.34 -12.19 6.87
CA PHE A 114 6.44 -11.53 7.58
C PHE A 114 5.93 -10.59 8.69
N LEU A 115 4.97 -9.70 8.39
CA LEU A 115 4.52 -8.62 9.29
C LEU A 115 3.69 -9.12 10.50
N PHE A 116 3.03 -10.27 10.35
CA PHE A 116 2.32 -10.95 11.44
C PHE A 116 3.13 -12.07 12.10
N GLY A 117 4.19 -12.57 11.46
CA GLY A 117 5.11 -13.53 12.04
C GLY A 117 5.95 -12.94 13.18
N ASP A 118 6.58 -13.82 13.96
CA ASP A 118 7.36 -13.44 15.14
C ASP A 118 8.56 -12.56 14.77
N LEU A 119 9.20 -12.81 13.62
CA LEU A 119 10.27 -11.97 13.08
C LEU A 119 9.84 -10.51 12.87
N GLY A 120 8.70 -10.28 12.21
CA GLY A 120 8.21 -8.92 11.95
C GLY A 120 7.69 -8.23 13.21
N LYS A 121 7.04 -8.98 14.12
CA LYS A 121 6.66 -8.47 15.45
C LYS A 121 7.88 -8.08 16.27
N TRP A 122 8.91 -8.92 16.30
CA TRP A 122 10.18 -8.62 16.97
C TRP A 122 10.81 -7.34 16.41
N PHE A 123 10.94 -7.27 15.08
CA PHE A 123 11.58 -6.14 14.39
C PHE A 123 10.87 -4.79 14.63
N TYR A 124 9.54 -4.77 14.69
CA TYR A 124 8.77 -3.52 14.79
C TYR A 124 8.22 -3.21 16.19
N LEU A 125 7.90 -4.22 17.00
CA LEU A 125 7.23 -4.04 18.29
C LEU A 125 8.18 -4.15 19.47
N GLN A 126 9.25 -4.95 19.44
CA GLN A 126 10.12 -5.08 20.62
C GLN A 126 10.95 -3.83 20.91
N GLY A 127 11.26 -3.01 19.89
CA GLY A 127 11.81 -1.67 20.11
C GLY A 127 10.84 -0.68 20.76
N GLY A 128 9.53 -0.94 20.75
CA GLY A 128 8.49 -0.10 21.37
C GLY A 128 7.89 -0.67 22.66
N ASN A 129 7.90 -2.00 22.83
CA ASN A 129 7.31 -2.68 23.99
C ASN A 129 8.09 -2.49 25.28
N GLN A 130 9.37 -2.11 25.24
CA GLN A 130 10.09 -1.70 26.45
C GLN A 130 9.38 -0.53 27.13
N ILE A 131 8.84 0.43 26.37
CA ILE A 131 8.14 1.60 26.93
C ILE A 131 6.78 1.19 27.52
N ALA A 132 6.06 0.26 26.86
CA ALA A 132 4.76 -0.22 27.35
C ALA A 132 4.88 -1.10 28.61
N PHE A 133 5.91 -1.95 28.70
CA PHE A 133 6.17 -2.78 29.90
C PHE A 133 6.91 -2.02 31.01
N GLN A 134 7.63 -0.93 30.72
CA GLN A 134 8.20 -0.03 31.74
C GLN A 134 7.14 0.85 32.41
N ASN A 135 6.05 1.19 31.71
CA ASN A 135 4.99 2.06 32.23
C ASN A 135 3.89 1.34 33.03
N HIS A 136 4.08 0.06 33.37
CA HIS A 136 3.22 -0.56 34.38
C HIS A 136 3.64 -0.01 35.75
N PRO A 137 2.79 0.73 36.47
CA PRO A 137 3.11 1.08 37.85
C PRO A 137 3.41 -0.22 38.62
N PRO A 138 4.43 -0.23 39.49
CA PRO A 138 4.74 -1.41 40.27
C PRO A 138 3.48 -1.88 40.97
N GLN A 139 3.14 -3.16 40.83
CA GLN A 139 1.98 -3.70 41.52
C GLN A 139 2.17 -3.45 43.02
N PRO A 140 1.16 -2.87 43.71
CA PRO A 140 1.30 -2.58 45.13
C PRO A 140 1.64 -3.89 45.86
N PRO A 141 2.57 -3.85 46.84
CA PRO A 141 2.99 -5.06 47.52
C PRO A 141 1.78 -5.77 48.14
N PRO A 142 1.76 -7.12 48.19
CA PRO A 142 0.59 -7.92 48.56
C PRO A 142 -0.06 -7.59 49.91
N ASN A 143 0.59 -6.78 50.75
CA ASN A 143 0.23 -6.45 52.12
C ASN A 143 0.00 -4.94 52.37
N SER A 144 -0.22 -4.13 51.33
CA SER A 144 -0.50 -2.69 51.47
C SER A 144 -1.88 -2.32 52.05
N TRP A 145 -2.68 -3.33 52.40
CA TRP A 145 -4.02 -3.19 53.01
C TRP A 145 -4.08 -3.62 54.49
N GLN A 146 -2.94 -3.79 55.15
CA GLN A 146 -2.85 -4.00 56.60
C GLN A 146 -2.59 -2.69 57.34
#